data_AF-A0A255YRN5-F1
#
_entry.id   AF-A0A255YRN5-F1
#
_cell.length_a   1.000
_cell.length_b   1.000
_cell.length_c   1.000
_cell.angle_alpha   90.00
_cell.angle_beta   90.00
_cell.angle_gamma   90.00
#
_symmetry.space_group_name_H-M   'P 1'
#
loop_
_entity.id
_entity.type
_entity.pdbx_description
1 polymer ?
#
loop_
_entity_poly.entity_id
_entity_poly.type
_entity_poly.pdbx_seq_one_letter_code
_entity_poly.pdbx_strand_id
1 'polypeptide(L)'
;MKLLRQAFTIYIYGSVHVAVAVLSLVLMTNHMFGLPFSLPVALFAFCGTLCGYNFTKYESLYRLKKPKSPRIAVIMGLSLAALAVAGVAFFYLAAAAQIIAIVFLGLTLLYTVPFFPEQTNLRNWSGIKIYIVALCWAGVTLLMPLLNAGVEPYPDVYLKFVQRFLLVIILILIFEIIDLDEDDPHLKTLPQVFGVTKTKIFNLALLLIFYILELFKTVTDKKQLVVNVLLVLAVALFTVYAHPKRPKMYTLFWVEAIPMFWLSCLYIADRL
;
A
#
# COMPACT_ATOMS: atom_id res chain seq x y z
N MET A 1 -18.00 -25.21 -3.56
CA MET A 1 -18.10 -23.97 -2.75
C MET A 1 -17.03 -23.85 -1.65
N LYS A 2 -16.72 -24.91 -0.87
CA LYS A 2 -15.70 -24.86 0.22
C LYS A 2 -14.30 -24.47 -0.27
N LEU A 3 -13.84 -25.05 -1.39
CA LEU A 3 -12.53 -24.77 -1.98
C LEU A 3 -12.39 -23.29 -2.43
N LEU A 4 -13.40 -22.75 -3.12
CA LEU A 4 -13.42 -21.35 -3.55
C LEU A 4 -13.36 -20.39 -2.34
N ARG A 5 -14.13 -20.67 -1.28
CA ARG A 5 -14.10 -19.87 -0.05
C ARG A 5 -12.75 -19.93 0.64
N GLN A 6 -12.10 -21.09 0.67
CA GLN A 6 -10.75 -21.25 1.21
C GLN A 6 -9.71 -20.49 0.39
N ALA A 7 -9.75 -20.60 -0.94
CA ALA A 7 -8.88 -19.86 -1.84
C ALA A 7 -9.04 -18.34 -1.68
N PHE A 8 -10.28 -17.85 -1.65
CA PHE A 8 -10.56 -16.42 -1.40
C PHE A 8 -10.07 -15.96 -0.02
N THR A 9 -10.24 -16.81 1.01
CA THR A 9 -9.72 -16.51 2.35
C THR A 9 -8.20 -16.40 2.35
N ILE A 10 -7.49 -17.30 1.66
CA ILE A 10 -6.02 -17.23 1.53
C ILE A 10 -5.62 -16.00 0.71
N TYR A 11 -6.35 -15.66 -0.35
CA TYR A 11 -6.09 -14.48 -1.16
C TYR A 11 -6.13 -13.17 -0.35
N ILE A 12 -7.18 -12.99 0.46
CA ILE A 12 -7.33 -11.79 1.31
C ILE A 12 -6.36 -11.83 2.49
N TYR A 13 -6.39 -12.90 3.30
CA TYR A 13 -5.62 -12.92 4.55
C TYR A 13 -4.13 -13.18 4.34
N GLY A 14 -3.75 -13.84 3.24
CA GLY A 14 -2.37 -14.03 2.79
C GLY A 14 -1.80 -12.86 1.99
N SER A 15 -2.45 -11.69 2.03
CA SER A 15 -1.93 -10.42 1.49
C SER A 15 -1.65 -10.45 -0.02
N VAL A 16 -2.30 -11.36 -0.75
CA VAL A 16 -2.20 -11.41 -2.23
C VAL A 16 -2.93 -10.20 -2.83
N HIS A 17 -4.09 -9.86 -2.29
CA HIS A 17 -4.88 -8.72 -2.76
C HIS A 17 -4.12 -7.39 -2.71
N VAL A 18 -3.57 -7.04 -1.54
CA VAL A 18 -2.69 -5.87 -1.38
C VAL A 18 -1.44 -5.94 -2.27
N ALA A 19 -0.85 -7.12 -2.50
CA ALA A 19 0.28 -7.26 -3.41
C ALA A 19 -0.08 -6.92 -4.86
N VAL A 20 -1.28 -7.32 -5.32
CA VAL A 20 -1.81 -6.90 -6.63
C VAL A 20 -2.06 -5.39 -6.66
N ALA A 21 -2.55 -4.80 -5.57
CA ALA A 21 -2.74 -3.36 -5.45
C ALA A 21 -1.41 -2.60 -5.59
N VAL A 22 -0.35 -3.02 -4.89
CA VAL A 22 0.99 -2.43 -5.00
C VAL A 22 1.56 -2.60 -6.41
N LEU A 23 1.43 -3.78 -7.02
CA LEU A 23 1.83 -3.99 -8.41
C LEU A 23 1.07 -3.06 -9.36
N SER A 24 -0.22 -2.83 -9.13
CA SER A 24 -1.00 -1.90 -9.94
C SER A 24 -0.46 -0.48 -9.86
N LEU A 25 0.07 -0.07 -8.71
CA LEU A 25 0.72 1.24 -8.56
C LEU A 25 2.09 1.32 -9.24
N VAL A 26 2.84 0.22 -9.31
CA VAL A 26 4.08 0.15 -10.12
C VAL A 26 3.74 0.31 -11.60
N LEU A 27 2.74 -0.43 -12.10
CA LEU A 27 2.32 -0.34 -13.49
C LEU A 27 1.75 1.04 -13.84
N MET A 28 1.05 1.67 -12.90
CA MET A 28 0.62 3.06 -12.99
C MET A 28 1.82 4.01 -13.17
N THR A 29 2.88 3.83 -12.38
CA THR A 29 4.11 4.63 -12.54
C THR A 29 4.76 4.40 -13.90
N ASN A 30 4.84 3.14 -14.35
CA ASN A 30 5.37 2.83 -15.67
C ASN A 30 4.60 3.55 -16.78
N HIS A 31 3.27 3.56 -16.70
CA HIS A 31 2.43 4.28 -17.64
C HIS A 31 2.67 5.80 -17.59
N MET A 32 2.54 6.40 -16.40
CA MET A 32 2.63 7.86 -16.22
C MET A 32 3.96 8.46 -16.65
N PHE A 33 5.05 7.69 -16.58
CA PHE A 33 6.40 8.12 -16.92
C PHE A 33 6.94 7.45 -18.20
N GLY A 34 6.11 6.71 -18.93
CA GLY A 34 6.51 6.04 -20.18
C GLY A 34 7.62 4.99 -20.01
N LEU A 35 7.69 4.33 -18.85
CA LEU A 35 8.71 3.32 -18.57
C LEU A 35 8.35 1.97 -19.21
N PRO A 36 9.34 1.21 -19.70
CA PRO A 36 9.12 -0.15 -20.14
C PRO A 36 8.77 -1.06 -18.95
N PHE A 37 8.05 -2.15 -19.24
CA PHE A 37 7.79 -3.16 -18.23
C PHE A 37 9.08 -3.86 -17.80
N SER A 38 9.35 -3.87 -16.49
CA SER A 38 10.48 -4.57 -15.88
C SER A 38 9.95 -5.72 -15.01
N LEU A 39 10.19 -6.95 -15.46
CA LEU A 39 9.81 -8.15 -14.70
C LEU A 39 10.48 -8.20 -13.31
N PRO A 40 11.78 -7.88 -13.16
CA PRO A 40 12.41 -7.80 -11.82
C PRO A 40 11.70 -6.84 -10.87
N VAL A 41 11.35 -5.63 -11.33
CA VAL A 41 10.64 -4.64 -10.49
C VAL A 41 9.25 -5.13 -10.11
N ALA A 42 8.51 -5.70 -11.06
CA ALA A 42 7.18 -6.24 -10.83
C ALA A 42 7.19 -7.39 -9.80
N LEU A 43 8.10 -8.36 -9.98
CA LEU A 43 8.27 -9.47 -9.06
C LEU A 43 8.74 -9.01 -7.68
N PHE A 44 9.71 -8.11 -7.61
CA PHE A 44 10.19 -7.58 -6.34
C PHE A 44 9.08 -6.85 -5.57
N ALA A 45 8.35 -5.94 -6.23
CA ALA A 45 7.27 -5.20 -5.60
C ALA A 45 6.13 -6.11 -5.14
N PHE A 46 5.68 -7.05 -5.99
CA PHE A 46 4.59 -7.97 -5.66
C PHE A 46 4.99 -8.95 -4.54
N CYS A 47 6.08 -9.69 -4.73
CA CYS A 47 6.52 -10.73 -3.78
C CYS A 47 7.04 -10.11 -2.47
N GLY A 48 7.73 -8.97 -2.54
CA GLY A 48 8.16 -8.21 -1.38
C GLY A 48 6.99 -7.72 -0.54
N THR A 49 5.94 -7.20 -1.19
CA THR A 49 4.69 -6.82 -0.49
C THR A 49 4.02 -8.02 0.15
N LEU A 50 3.84 -9.12 -0.58
CA LEU A 50 3.20 -10.33 -0.08
C LEU A 50 3.93 -10.86 1.16
N CYS A 51 5.26 -11.01 1.09
CA CYS A 51 6.06 -11.47 2.23
C CYS A 51 6.06 -10.45 3.38
N GLY A 52 6.28 -9.16 3.09
CA GLY A 52 6.36 -8.10 4.09
C GLY A 52 5.07 -7.96 4.90
N TYR A 53 3.92 -7.89 4.24
CA TYR A 53 2.62 -7.79 4.92
C TYR A 53 2.30 -9.05 5.72
N ASN A 54 2.57 -10.24 5.19
CA ASN A 54 2.36 -11.48 5.94
C ASN A 54 3.29 -11.58 7.15
N PHE A 55 4.55 -11.14 7.01
CA PHE A 55 5.47 -11.03 8.14
C PHE A 55 4.91 -10.09 9.21
N THR A 56 4.51 -8.87 8.85
CA THR A 56 3.92 -7.91 9.80
C THR A 56 2.62 -8.41 10.44
N LYS A 57 1.81 -9.18 9.72
CA LYS A 57 0.55 -9.73 10.24
C LYS A 57 0.77 -10.89 11.21
N TYR A 58 1.80 -11.71 10.98
CA TYR A 58 1.95 -13.00 11.66
C TYR A 58 3.22 -13.17 12.49
N GLU A 59 4.15 -12.20 12.53
CA GLU A 59 5.43 -12.32 13.28
C GLU A 59 5.22 -12.78 14.72
N SER A 60 4.22 -12.19 15.39
CA SER A 60 3.99 -12.37 16.82
C SER A 60 3.59 -13.81 17.17
N LEU A 61 3.00 -14.55 16.22
CA LEU A 61 2.70 -15.97 16.39
C LEU A 61 3.98 -16.80 16.49
N TYR A 62 5.04 -16.43 15.77
CA TYR A 62 6.34 -17.12 15.82
C TYR A 62 7.13 -16.70 17.04
N ARG A 63 7.26 -15.38 17.26
CA ARG A 63 8.00 -14.84 18.39
C ARG A 63 7.46 -15.35 19.73
N LEU A 64 6.13 -15.50 19.84
CA LEU A 64 5.45 -16.02 21.03
C LEU A 64 5.16 -17.54 20.97
N LYS A 65 5.67 -18.26 19.96
CA LYS A 65 5.50 -19.72 19.78
C LYS A 65 4.04 -20.22 19.90
N LYS A 66 3.08 -19.45 19.37
CA LYS A 66 1.65 -19.78 19.41
C LYS A 66 1.28 -20.90 18.42
N PRO A 67 0.23 -21.70 18.71
CA PRO A 67 -0.22 -22.75 17.79
C PRO A 67 -0.67 -22.17 16.45
N LYS A 68 -0.31 -22.87 15.35
CA LYS A 68 -0.56 -22.41 13.98
C LYS A 68 -1.70 -23.19 13.36
N SER A 69 -2.66 -22.48 12.78
CA SER A 69 -3.69 -23.13 11.96
C SER A 69 -3.09 -23.61 10.62
N PRO A 70 -3.62 -24.68 9.99
CA PRO A 70 -3.17 -25.13 8.67
C PRO A 70 -3.17 -24.03 7.61
N ARG A 71 -4.13 -23.10 7.67
CA ARG A 71 -4.18 -21.91 6.81
C ARG A 71 -2.96 -21.03 6.96
N ILE A 72 -2.51 -20.79 8.20
CA ILE A 72 -1.34 -19.95 8.46
C ILE A 72 -0.09 -20.63 7.92
N ALA A 73 0.02 -21.96 8.04
CA ALA A 73 1.13 -22.72 7.45
C ALA A 73 1.19 -22.57 5.91
N VAL A 74 0.04 -22.57 5.22
CA VAL A 74 -0.01 -22.29 3.77
C VAL A 74 0.45 -20.87 3.47
N ILE A 75 -0.05 -19.87 4.21
CA ILE A 75 0.34 -18.46 4.03
C ILE A 75 1.85 -18.27 4.27
N MET A 76 2.44 -18.97 5.24
CA MET A 76 3.89 -18.97 5.44
C MET A 76 4.63 -19.53 4.25
N GLY A 77 4.22 -20.70 3.74
CA GLY A 77 4.88 -21.34 2.60
C GLY A 77 4.88 -20.41 1.39
N LEU A 78 3.74 -19.76 1.13
CA LEU A 78 3.62 -18.72 0.10
C LEU A 78 4.54 -17.52 0.37
N SER A 79 4.65 -17.08 1.62
CA SER A 79 5.52 -15.96 2.00
C SER A 79 7.00 -16.27 1.83
N LEU A 80 7.44 -17.50 2.16
CA LEU A 80 8.81 -17.96 1.97
C LEU A 80 9.15 -18.10 0.47
N ALA A 81 8.23 -18.65 -0.32
CA ALA A 81 8.39 -18.72 -1.77
C ALA A 81 8.48 -17.31 -2.38
N ALA A 82 7.62 -16.39 -1.94
CA ALA A 82 7.68 -14.99 -2.36
C ALA A 82 8.98 -14.31 -1.93
N LEU A 83 9.48 -14.58 -0.72
CA LEU A 83 10.77 -14.04 -0.27
C LEU A 83 11.92 -14.51 -1.18
N ALA A 84 11.95 -15.79 -1.55
CA ALA A 84 12.96 -16.31 -2.47
C ALA A 84 12.88 -15.64 -3.84
N VAL A 85 11.66 -15.49 -4.40
CA VAL A 85 11.46 -14.79 -5.68
C VAL A 85 11.86 -13.32 -5.60
N ALA A 86 11.50 -12.61 -4.53
CA ALA A 86 11.90 -11.23 -4.30
C ALA A 86 13.43 -11.11 -4.16
N GLY A 87 14.07 -12.05 -3.46
CA GLY A 87 15.53 -12.11 -3.30
C GLY A 87 16.23 -12.31 -4.64
N VAL A 88 15.73 -13.20 -5.50
CA VAL A 88 16.27 -13.36 -6.87
C VAL A 88 16.04 -12.08 -7.67
N ALA A 89 14.82 -11.54 -7.69
CA ALA A 89 14.48 -10.33 -8.44
C ALA A 89 15.34 -9.12 -8.03
N PHE A 90 15.70 -9.00 -6.75
CA PHE A 90 16.58 -7.96 -6.22
C PHE A 90 17.93 -7.92 -6.93
N PHE A 91 18.54 -9.08 -7.21
CA PHE A 91 19.84 -9.13 -7.90
C PHE A 91 19.77 -8.72 -9.38
N TYR A 92 18.57 -8.67 -9.97
CA TYR A 92 18.32 -8.17 -11.32
C TYR A 92 17.87 -6.71 -11.37
N LEU A 93 17.76 -6.02 -10.22
CA LEU A 93 17.48 -4.59 -10.17
C LEU A 93 18.75 -3.78 -10.44
N ALA A 94 18.58 -2.57 -10.98
CA ALA A 94 19.68 -1.60 -11.06
C ALA A 94 20.15 -1.20 -9.65
N ALA A 95 21.42 -0.81 -9.51
CA ALA A 95 22.03 -0.48 -8.22
C ALA A 95 21.25 0.59 -7.43
N ALA A 96 20.77 1.64 -8.11
CA ALA A 96 19.95 2.67 -7.48
C ALA A 96 18.63 2.11 -6.91
N ALA A 97 17.97 1.20 -7.63
CA ALA A 97 16.76 0.53 -7.15
C ALA A 97 17.03 -0.46 -6.02
N GLN A 98 18.20 -1.13 -6.01
CA GLN A 98 18.64 -1.98 -4.90
C GLN A 98 18.83 -1.18 -3.60
N ILE A 99 19.44 0.02 -3.68
CA ILE A 99 19.59 0.90 -2.52
C ILE A 99 18.22 1.27 -1.95
N ILE A 100 17.27 1.67 -2.80
CA ILE A 100 15.90 1.97 -2.40
C ILE A 100 15.21 0.75 -1.77
N ALA A 101 15.37 -0.44 -2.35
CA ALA A 101 14.86 -1.68 -1.80
C ALA A 101 15.39 -1.95 -0.39
N ILE A 102 16.71 -1.78 -0.16
CA ILE A 102 17.33 -1.98 1.16
C ILE A 102 16.82 -0.95 2.17
N VAL A 103 16.75 0.33 1.79
CA VAL A 103 16.26 1.40 2.66
C VAL A 103 14.83 1.12 3.13
N PHE A 104 13.93 0.76 2.21
CA PHE A 104 12.54 0.49 2.55
C PHE A 104 12.33 -0.86 3.24
N LEU A 105 13.18 -1.85 2.99
CA LEU A 105 13.23 -3.08 3.79
C LEU A 105 13.62 -2.76 5.24
N GLY A 106 14.69 -1.98 5.44
CA GLY A 106 15.11 -1.52 6.76
C GLY A 106 13.99 -0.78 7.50
N LEU A 107 13.32 0.15 6.81
CA LEU A 107 12.18 0.89 7.36
C LEU A 107 11.00 -0.04 7.73
N THR A 108 10.70 -1.04 6.90
CA THR A 108 9.64 -2.03 7.17
C THR A 108 9.98 -2.93 8.36
N LEU A 109 11.26 -3.29 8.54
CA LEU A 109 11.72 -4.05 9.70
C LEU A 109 11.62 -3.20 10.97
N LEU A 110 12.12 -1.96 10.96
CA LEU A 110 12.01 -0.99 12.06
C LEU A 110 10.55 -0.74 12.46
N TYR A 111 9.66 -0.71 11.48
CA TYR A 111 8.22 -0.62 11.69
C TYR A 111 7.65 -1.83 12.45
N THR A 112 8.06 -3.04 12.05
CA THR A 112 7.40 -4.28 12.47
C THR A 112 7.99 -4.87 13.75
N VAL A 113 9.31 -4.84 13.91
CA VAL A 113 10.02 -5.57 14.97
C VAL A 113 10.44 -4.60 16.09
N PRO A 114 10.15 -4.90 17.36
CA PRO A 114 10.69 -4.13 18.47
C PRO A 114 12.18 -4.45 18.64
N PHE A 115 13.06 -3.58 18.14
CA PHE A 115 14.51 -3.78 18.23
C PHE A 115 15.07 -3.55 19.63
N PHE A 116 14.37 -2.80 20.48
CA PHE A 116 14.78 -2.51 21.85
C PHE A 116 13.83 -3.17 22.86
N PRO A 117 14.34 -3.87 23.90
CA PRO A 117 13.52 -4.65 24.84
C PRO A 117 12.46 -3.84 25.60
N GLU A 118 12.75 -2.57 25.87
CA GLU A 118 11.87 -1.67 26.64
C GLU A 118 10.98 -0.78 25.76
N GLN A 119 11.14 -0.80 24.44
CA GLN A 119 10.39 0.05 23.52
C GLN A 119 9.43 -0.76 22.66
N THR A 120 8.23 -0.20 22.47
CA THR A 120 7.30 -0.71 21.47
C THR A 120 7.84 -0.41 20.06
N ASN A 121 7.57 -1.28 19.09
CA ASN A 121 7.91 -1.04 17.69
C ASN A 121 7.23 0.24 17.15
N LEU A 122 7.75 0.81 16.05
CA LEU A 122 7.19 2.06 15.50
C LEU A 122 5.73 1.91 15.05
N ARG A 123 5.28 0.68 14.79
CA ARG A 123 3.87 0.35 14.53
C ARG A 123 2.93 0.75 15.68
N ASN A 124 3.40 0.72 16.92
CA ASN A 124 2.60 1.06 18.10
C ASN A 124 2.69 2.55 18.45
N TRP A 125 3.48 3.34 17.73
CA TRP A 125 3.60 4.77 17.97
C TRP A 125 2.42 5.53 17.34
N SER A 126 1.69 6.27 18.17
CA SER A 126 0.56 7.10 17.76
C SER A 126 0.92 8.02 16.59
N GLY A 127 0.14 7.97 15.51
CA GLY A 127 0.26 8.86 14.36
C GLY A 127 1.47 8.61 13.43
N ILE A 128 2.60 8.10 13.90
CA ILE A 128 3.78 7.87 13.04
C ILE A 128 3.59 6.67 12.10
N LYS A 129 2.85 5.66 12.56
CA LYS A 129 2.65 4.39 11.83
C LYS A 129 2.16 4.59 10.39
N ILE A 130 1.24 5.54 10.18
CA ILE A 130 0.62 5.76 8.87
C ILE A 130 1.60 6.38 7.86
N TYR A 131 2.50 7.24 8.32
CA TYR A 131 3.48 7.91 7.46
C TYR A 131 4.59 6.93 7.02
N ILE A 132 5.01 6.03 7.91
CA ILE A 132 6.02 5.01 7.56
C ILE A 132 5.49 4.10 6.44
N VAL A 133 4.26 3.60 6.59
CA VAL A 133 3.64 2.74 5.57
C VAL A 133 3.47 3.49 4.25
N ALA A 134 3.00 4.74 4.29
CA ALA A 134 2.85 5.58 3.10
C ALA A 134 4.19 5.84 2.39
N LEU A 135 5.26 6.05 3.16
CA LEU A 135 6.60 6.25 2.61
C LEU A 135 7.12 4.98 1.93
N CYS A 136 6.95 3.81 2.55
CA CYS A 136 7.28 2.53 1.94
C CYS A 136 6.56 2.31 0.61
N TRP A 137 5.26 2.59 0.56
CA TRP A 137 4.49 2.47 -0.68
C TRP A 137 4.97 3.45 -1.75
N ALA A 138 5.16 4.72 -1.40
CA ALA A 138 5.63 5.72 -2.35
C ALA A 138 7.03 5.39 -2.89
N GLY A 139 7.93 4.93 -2.01
CA GLY A 139 9.27 4.48 -2.38
C GLY A 139 9.28 3.30 -3.34
N VAL A 140 8.58 2.23 -2.99
CA VAL A 140 8.56 0.99 -3.78
C VAL A 140 7.75 1.13 -5.06
N THR A 141 6.63 1.87 -5.05
CA THR A 141 5.73 1.93 -6.22
C THR A 141 6.07 3.04 -7.19
N LEU A 142 6.87 4.04 -6.79
CA LEU A 142 7.21 5.18 -7.64
C LEU A 142 8.72 5.37 -7.80
N LEU A 143 9.48 5.54 -6.71
CA LEU A 143 10.92 5.82 -6.84
C LEU A 143 11.70 4.61 -7.39
N MET A 144 11.40 3.41 -6.91
CA MET A 144 12.07 2.19 -7.35
C MET A 144 11.95 1.93 -8.86
N PRO A 145 10.75 1.90 -9.49
CA PRO A 145 10.65 1.70 -10.94
C PRO A 145 11.37 2.81 -11.73
N LEU A 146 11.29 4.07 -11.31
CA LEU A 146 11.97 5.19 -11.97
C LEU A 146 13.49 5.04 -11.94
N LEU A 147 14.05 4.81 -10.75
CA LEU A 147 15.49 4.62 -10.57
C LEU A 147 15.99 3.33 -11.23
N ASN A 148 15.17 2.28 -11.28
CA ASN A 148 15.50 1.06 -12.01
C ASN A 148 15.60 1.31 -13.53
N ALA A 149 14.77 2.21 -14.06
CA ALA A 149 14.78 2.61 -15.47
C ALA A 149 15.85 3.67 -15.79
N GLY A 150 16.65 4.10 -14.80
CA GLY A 150 17.67 5.14 -14.98
C GLY A 150 17.08 6.56 -15.11
N VAL A 151 15.84 6.77 -14.68
CA VAL A 151 15.22 8.10 -14.69
C VAL A 151 15.67 8.88 -13.46
N GLU A 152 16.35 9.99 -13.69
CA GLU A 152 16.72 10.92 -12.63
C GLU A 152 15.49 11.68 -12.09
N PRO A 153 15.37 11.87 -10.77
CA PRO A 153 14.26 12.64 -10.20
C PRO A 153 14.26 14.10 -10.67
N TYR A 154 13.15 14.52 -11.27
CA TYR A 154 12.86 15.90 -11.66
C TYR A 154 11.58 16.38 -10.95
N PRO A 155 11.18 17.67 -11.03
CA PRO A 155 10.07 18.21 -10.23
C PRO A 155 8.77 17.39 -10.23
N ASP A 156 8.33 16.87 -11.38
CA ASP A 156 7.09 16.07 -11.42
C ASP A 156 7.23 14.71 -10.73
N VAL A 157 8.44 14.16 -10.61
CA VAL A 157 8.70 12.94 -9.82
C VAL A 157 8.43 13.20 -8.35
N TYR A 158 8.93 14.31 -7.81
CA TYR A 158 8.68 14.69 -6.42
C TYR A 158 7.20 14.99 -6.17
N LEU A 159 6.54 15.68 -7.10
CA LEU A 159 5.11 15.94 -7.05
C LEU A 159 4.30 14.64 -7.00
N LYS A 160 4.61 13.69 -7.89
CA LYS A 160 3.96 12.38 -7.94
C LYS A 160 4.28 11.52 -6.72
N PHE A 161 5.48 11.65 -6.16
CA PHE A 161 5.83 11.00 -4.90
C PHE A 161 4.94 11.49 -3.75
N VAL A 162 4.78 12.81 -3.61
CA VAL A 162 3.87 13.41 -2.60
C VAL A 162 2.44 12.98 -2.83
N GLN A 163 1.95 12.98 -4.08
CA GLN A 163 0.62 12.46 -4.39
C GLN A 163 0.45 10.98 -4.00
N ARG A 164 1.43 10.12 -4.33
CA ARG A 164 1.42 8.70 -3.96
C ARG A 164 1.40 8.52 -2.45
N PHE A 165 2.22 9.28 -1.73
CA PHE A 165 2.27 9.28 -0.28
C PHE A 165 0.92 9.69 0.34
N LEU A 166 0.32 10.79 -0.14
CA LEU A 166 -1.00 11.25 0.30
C LEU A 166 -2.09 10.22 0.02
N LEU A 167 -2.11 9.63 -1.18
CA LEU A 167 -3.09 8.60 -1.54
C LEU A 167 -3.05 7.44 -0.54
N VAL A 168 -1.87 6.97 -0.16
CA VAL A 168 -1.73 5.84 0.77
C VAL A 168 -2.20 6.22 2.17
N ILE A 169 -1.89 7.43 2.64
CA ILE A 169 -2.45 7.95 3.91
C ILE A 169 -3.97 7.95 3.84
N ILE A 170 -4.53 8.47 2.74
CA ILE A 170 -5.98 8.60 2.57
C ILE A 170 -6.68 7.24 2.65
N LEU A 171 -6.08 6.22 2.04
CA LEU A 171 -6.57 4.85 2.11
C LEU A 171 -6.48 4.31 3.55
N ILE A 172 -5.33 4.49 4.23
CA ILE A 172 -5.14 4.03 5.62
C ILE A 172 -6.12 4.69 6.59
N LEU A 173 -6.48 5.96 6.40
CA LEU A 173 -7.47 6.62 7.27
C LEU A 173 -8.86 5.98 7.18
N ILE A 174 -9.21 5.39 6.02
CA ILE A 174 -10.43 4.58 5.90
C ILE A 174 -10.30 3.31 6.76
N PHE A 175 -9.13 2.65 6.75
CA PHE A 175 -8.86 1.51 7.62
C PHE A 175 -9.00 1.86 9.10
N GLU A 176 -8.39 2.95 9.57
CA GLU A 176 -8.51 3.36 10.97
C GLU A 176 -9.97 3.61 11.40
N ILE A 177 -10.84 4.11 10.50
CA ILE A 177 -12.27 4.29 10.80
C ILE A 177 -12.98 2.95 10.93
N ILE A 178 -12.69 1.98 10.06
CA ILE A 178 -13.32 0.65 10.11
C ILE A 178 -12.82 -0.14 11.33
N ASP A 179 -11.54 0.00 11.66
CA ASP A 179 -10.87 -0.78 12.70
C ASP A 179 -11.07 -0.19 14.10
N LEU A 180 -11.74 0.96 14.23
CA LEU A 180 -11.92 1.70 15.48
C LEU A 180 -12.42 0.85 16.67
N ASP A 181 -13.38 -0.06 16.43
CA ASP A 181 -13.99 -0.89 17.48
C ASP A 181 -13.07 -2.07 17.91
N GLU A 182 -12.06 -2.41 17.11
CA GLU A 182 -11.11 -3.51 17.38
C GLU A 182 -9.71 -3.01 17.77
N ASP A 183 -9.39 -1.75 17.50
CA ASP A 183 -8.11 -1.13 17.79
C ASP A 183 -7.92 -0.95 19.31
N ASP A 184 -6.69 -1.17 19.79
CA ASP A 184 -6.32 -0.88 21.17
C ASP A 184 -6.51 0.62 21.46
N PRO A 185 -7.21 1.00 22.56
CA PRO A 185 -7.43 2.41 22.93
C PRO A 185 -6.15 3.24 23.09
N HIS A 186 -5.00 2.61 23.35
CA HIS A 186 -3.72 3.29 23.53
C HIS A 186 -3.03 3.66 22.20
N LEU A 187 -3.52 3.17 21.05
CA LEU A 187 -2.94 3.48 19.74
C LEU A 187 -3.12 4.94 19.32
N LYS A 188 -4.13 5.63 19.88
CA LYS A 188 -4.47 7.04 19.61
C LYS A 188 -4.54 7.32 18.10
N THR A 189 -5.24 6.47 17.36
CA THR A 189 -5.52 6.67 15.93
C THR A 189 -6.31 7.96 15.70
N LEU A 190 -6.32 8.50 14.48
CA LEU A 190 -7.07 9.73 14.21
C LEU A 190 -8.56 9.64 14.58
N PRO A 191 -9.30 8.55 14.25
CA PRO A 191 -10.69 8.43 14.69
C PRO A 191 -10.85 8.24 16.21
N GLN A 192 -9.86 7.69 16.93
CA GLN A 192 -9.88 7.64 18.41
C GLN A 192 -9.70 9.04 19.02
N VAL A 193 -8.84 9.89 18.44
CA VAL A 193 -8.51 11.22 18.99
C VAL A 193 -9.52 12.29 18.58
N PHE A 194 -9.93 12.31 17.31
CA PHE A 194 -10.79 13.37 16.75
C PHE A 194 -12.24 12.92 16.52
N GLY A 195 -12.52 11.62 16.59
CA GLY A 195 -13.81 11.04 16.24
C GLY A 195 -13.97 10.82 14.74
N VAL A 196 -14.84 9.87 14.39
CA VAL A 196 -15.07 9.41 13.00
C VAL A 196 -15.38 10.56 12.03
N THR A 197 -16.28 11.48 12.42
CA THR A 197 -16.72 12.57 11.52
C THR A 197 -15.58 13.52 11.16
N LYS A 198 -14.76 13.92 12.14
CA LYS A 198 -13.62 14.81 11.87
C LYS A 198 -12.54 14.11 11.05
N THR A 199 -12.29 12.83 11.29
CA THR A 199 -11.36 12.03 10.47
C THR A 199 -11.83 11.94 9.02
N LYS A 200 -13.13 11.77 8.76
CA LYS A 200 -13.66 11.80 7.38
C LYS A 200 -13.45 13.14 6.69
N ILE A 201 -13.75 14.24 7.37
CA ILE A 201 -13.58 15.60 6.82
C ILE A 201 -12.10 15.84 6.50
N PHE A 202 -11.21 15.49 7.43
CA PHE A 202 -9.76 15.57 7.22
C PHE A 202 -9.32 14.72 6.03
N ASN A 203 -9.81 13.49 5.91
CA ASN A 203 -9.48 12.60 4.80
C ASN A 203 -9.94 13.16 3.43
N LEU A 204 -11.15 13.75 3.38
CA LEU A 204 -11.66 14.41 2.17
C LEU A 204 -10.86 15.67 1.82
N ALA A 205 -10.41 16.44 2.81
CA ALA A 205 -9.53 17.59 2.57
C ALA A 205 -8.17 17.16 1.99
N LEU A 206 -7.56 16.09 2.53
CA LEU A 206 -6.35 15.51 1.96
C LEU A 206 -6.56 15.01 0.53
N LEU A 207 -7.72 14.40 0.24
CA LEU A 207 -8.06 13.94 -1.11
C LEU A 207 -8.22 15.10 -2.11
N LEU A 208 -8.77 16.23 -1.66
CA LEU A 208 -8.81 17.45 -2.46
C LEU A 208 -7.40 17.97 -2.76
N ILE A 209 -6.52 18.01 -1.75
CA ILE A 209 -5.11 18.40 -1.94
C ILE A 209 -4.43 17.45 -2.93
N PHE A 210 -4.60 16.13 -2.78
CA PHE A 210 -4.08 15.13 -3.71
C PHE A 210 -4.46 15.42 -5.17
N TYR A 211 -5.71 15.80 -5.42
CA TYR A 211 -6.18 16.14 -6.77
C TYR A 211 -5.60 17.46 -7.27
N ILE A 212 -5.58 18.50 -6.43
CA ILE A 212 -5.02 19.82 -6.79
C ILE A 212 -3.54 19.71 -7.15
N LEU A 213 -2.79 18.83 -6.49
CA LEU A 213 -1.39 18.57 -6.83
C LEU A 213 -1.19 18.16 -8.30
N GLU A 214 -2.17 17.51 -8.94
CA GLU A 214 -2.08 17.13 -10.35
C GLU A 214 -1.95 18.34 -11.29
N LEU A 215 -2.53 19.47 -10.89
CA LEU A 215 -2.57 20.70 -11.70
C LEU A 215 -1.22 21.43 -11.73
N PHE A 216 -0.27 21.05 -10.88
CA PHE A 216 1.08 21.63 -10.83
C PHE A 216 2.11 20.88 -11.68
N LYS A 217 1.72 19.80 -12.37
CA LYS A 217 2.62 19.11 -13.30
C LYS A 217 3.03 20.00 -14.46
N THR A 218 4.27 19.85 -14.92
CA THR A 218 4.77 20.56 -16.12
C THR A 218 3.96 20.26 -17.37
N VAL A 219 3.55 18.99 -17.55
CA VAL A 219 2.70 18.54 -18.65
C VAL A 219 1.46 17.85 -18.10
N THR A 220 0.29 18.41 -18.46
CA THR A 220 -1.00 17.89 -18.05
C THR A 220 -1.55 16.90 -19.08
N ASP A 221 -1.70 15.65 -18.68
CA ASP A 221 -2.42 14.65 -19.48
C ASP A 221 -3.92 14.74 -19.18
N LYS A 222 -4.71 15.11 -20.20
CA LYS A 222 -6.17 15.26 -20.10
C LYS A 222 -6.85 13.93 -19.76
N LYS A 223 -6.39 12.81 -20.32
CA LYS A 223 -6.96 11.48 -20.03
C LYS A 223 -6.71 11.12 -18.56
N GLN A 224 -5.49 11.36 -18.09
CA GLN A 224 -5.13 11.17 -16.68
C GLN A 224 -5.96 12.05 -15.74
N LEU A 225 -6.22 13.32 -16.08
CA LEU A 225 -7.08 14.19 -15.27
C LEU A 225 -8.49 13.62 -15.09
N VAL A 226 -9.11 13.13 -16.17
CA VAL A 226 -10.46 12.55 -16.13
C VAL A 226 -10.47 11.27 -15.30
N VAL A 227 -9.47 10.39 -15.49
CA VAL A 227 -9.32 9.16 -14.72
C VAL A 227 -9.10 9.47 -13.23
N ASN A 228 -8.35 10.52 -12.90
CA ASN A 228 -8.14 10.96 -11.53
C ASN A 228 -9.43 11.47 -10.87
N VAL A 229 -10.36 12.07 -11.62
CA VAL A 229 -11.70 12.42 -11.08
C VAL A 229 -12.45 11.17 -10.66
N LEU A 230 -12.46 10.11 -11.48
CA LEU A 230 -13.11 8.84 -11.13
C LEU A 230 -12.48 8.21 -9.87
N LEU A 231 -11.15 8.24 -9.76
CA LEU A 231 -10.43 7.82 -8.56
C LEU A 231 -10.89 8.62 -7.33
N VAL A 232 -10.88 9.96 -7.42
CA VAL A 232 -11.27 10.83 -6.31
C VAL A 232 -12.71 10.57 -5.88
N LEU A 233 -13.64 10.41 -6.84
CA LEU A 233 -15.03 10.10 -6.53
C LEU A 233 -15.17 8.74 -5.82
N ALA A 234 -14.45 7.71 -6.29
CA ALA A 234 -14.44 6.40 -5.64
C ALA A 234 -13.89 6.47 -4.20
N VAL A 235 -12.74 7.11 -3.99
CA VAL A 235 -12.13 7.26 -2.65
C VAL A 235 -13.02 8.10 -1.72
N ALA A 236 -13.63 9.16 -2.24
CA ALA A 236 -14.56 10.00 -1.48
C ALA A 236 -15.79 9.18 -1.05
N LEU A 237 -16.35 8.37 -1.94
CA LEU A 237 -17.46 7.46 -1.63
C LEU A 237 -17.08 6.50 -0.50
N PHE A 238 -15.92 5.85 -0.60
CA PHE A 238 -15.42 4.95 0.44
C PHE A 238 -15.17 5.68 1.77
N THR A 239 -14.73 6.94 1.74
CA THR A 239 -14.52 7.74 2.94
C THR A 239 -15.84 8.13 3.61
N VAL A 240 -16.82 8.63 2.84
CA VAL A 240 -18.12 9.07 3.35
C VAL A 240 -18.86 7.91 4.01
N TYR A 241 -18.83 6.73 3.41
CA TYR A 241 -19.53 5.54 3.92
C TYR A 241 -18.73 4.68 4.90
N ALA A 242 -17.49 5.07 5.23
CA ALA A 242 -16.68 4.41 6.24
C ALA A 242 -17.35 4.51 7.62
N HIS A 243 -17.44 3.40 8.35
CA HIS A 243 -18.06 3.39 9.68
C HIS A 243 -17.55 2.17 10.46
N PRO A 244 -17.31 2.24 11.78
CA PRO A 244 -16.79 1.10 12.56
C PRO A 244 -17.61 -0.19 12.40
N LYS A 245 -18.93 -0.07 12.29
CA LYS A 245 -19.87 -1.18 12.01
C LYS A 245 -19.81 -1.78 10.59
N ARG A 246 -18.98 -1.29 9.66
CA ARG A 246 -18.83 -1.90 8.33
C ARG A 246 -18.08 -3.23 8.45
N PRO A 247 -18.37 -4.22 7.59
CA PRO A 247 -17.61 -5.46 7.60
C PRO A 247 -16.16 -5.20 7.20
N LYS A 248 -15.20 -5.97 7.73
CA LYS A 248 -13.76 -5.89 7.39
C LYS A 248 -13.46 -5.97 5.89
N MET A 249 -14.32 -6.64 5.11
CA MET A 249 -14.18 -6.69 3.64
C MET A 249 -14.34 -5.33 2.96
N TYR A 250 -14.92 -4.34 3.64
CA TYR A 250 -14.94 -2.95 3.17
C TYR A 250 -13.52 -2.45 2.91
N THR A 251 -12.59 -2.74 3.81
CA THR A 251 -11.19 -2.31 3.68
C THR A 251 -10.33 -3.36 2.99
N LEU A 252 -10.37 -4.61 3.48
CA LEU A 252 -9.51 -5.72 3.03
C LEU A 252 -9.73 -6.16 1.58
N PHE A 253 -10.82 -5.74 0.95
CA PHE A 253 -11.10 -6.02 -0.46
C PHE A 253 -11.43 -4.73 -1.22
N TRP A 254 -12.44 -3.98 -0.79
CA TRP A 254 -12.90 -2.87 -1.63
C TRP A 254 -11.96 -1.65 -1.63
N VAL A 255 -11.51 -1.18 -0.47
CA VAL A 255 -10.58 -0.04 -0.39
C VAL A 255 -9.19 -0.44 -0.91
N GLU A 256 -8.71 -1.64 -0.57
CA GLU A 256 -7.45 -2.17 -1.12
C GLU A 256 -7.46 -2.34 -2.65
N ALA A 257 -8.64 -2.46 -3.27
CA ALA A 257 -8.78 -2.54 -4.73
C ALA A 257 -8.72 -1.20 -5.46
N ILE A 258 -8.66 -0.07 -4.76
CA ILE A 258 -8.61 1.26 -5.39
C ILE A 258 -7.45 1.41 -6.39
N PRO A 259 -6.21 0.99 -6.08
CA PRO A 259 -5.11 0.91 -7.06
C PRO A 259 -5.43 0.13 -8.34
N MET A 260 -6.09 -1.03 -8.20
CA MET A 260 -6.46 -1.87 -9.34
C MET A 260 -7.54 -1.21 -10.20
N PHE A 261 -8.54 -0.61 -9.54
CA PHE A 261 -9.59 0.18 -10.19
C PHE A 261 -9.00 1.36 -10.97
N TRP A 262 -8.07 2.09 -10.36
CA TRP A 262 -7.42 3.25 -10.98
C TRP A 262 -6.66 2.86 -12.25
N LEU A 263 -5.84 1.80 -12.17
CA LEU A 263 -5.10 1.28 -13.32
C LEU A 263 -6.02 0.80 -14.45
N SER A 264 -7.12 0.15 -14.09
CA SER A 264 -8.11 -0.32 -15.05
C SER A 264 -8.77 0.84 -15.81
N CYS A 265 -9.16 1.90 -15.10
CA CYS A 265 -9.73 3.10 -15.71
C CYS A 265 -8.77 3.77 -16.70
N LEU A 266 -7.47 3.82 -16.34
CA LEU A 266 -6.43 4.39 -17.20
C LEU A 266 -6.28 3.62 -18.51
N TYR A 267 -6.11 2.29 -18.45
CA TYR A 267 -5.98 1.48 -19.65
C TYR A 267 -7.22 1.48 -20.54
N ILE A 268 -8.41 1.63 -19.96
CA ILE A 268 -9.64 1.81 -20.74
C ILE A 268 -9.60 3.17 -21.46
N ALA A 269 -9.23 4.25 -20.75
CA ALA A 269 -9.15 5.59 -21.32
C ALA A 269 -8.11 5.71 -22.44
N ASP A 270 -7.02 4.95 -22.40
CA ASP A 270 -6.01 4.94 -23.47
C ASP A 270 -6.51 4.32 -24.77
N ARG A 271 -7.45 3.37 -24.69
CA ARG A 271 -8.03 2.67 -25.85
C ARG A 271 -9.18 3.44 -26.51
N LEU A 272 -9.67 4.49 -25.86
CA LEU A 272 -10.69 5.42 -26.37
C LEU A 272 -10.03 6.64 -27.03
#